data_AF-A0A165GB65-F1
#
_entry.id   AF-A0A165GB65-F1
#
_cell.length_a   1.000
_cell.length_b   1.000
_cell.length_c   1.000
_cell.angle_alpha   90.00
_cell.angle_beta   90.00
_cell.angle_gamma   90.00
#
_symmetry.space_group_name_H-M   'P 1'
#
loop_
_entity.id
_entity.type
_entity.pdbx_description
1 polymer ?
#
loop_
_entity_poly.entity_id
_entity_poly.type
_entity_poly.pdbx_seq_one_letter_code
_entity_poly.pdbx_strand_id
1 'polypeptide(L)'
;MTETPIASVSICESNIYDSSNLSLSSMDEKMDTAIQTYCNKMYKSNKQFIYDIIDDIERMNLPNEEGKLDFMRRFWIDLGESHSPVLRHLIPKAKLEQSEREKAVQRLEDVKTLDHYSMDGFIPPALDDAQRQVFIETFKTVANEVAETEKDGAPWIQATDELKSFLKYACRLEDPNFRFWDVWEFAPYDERDGDKTPAELRENFLEQLRDEHSCIVDDLVPNIEPKACFLWGETTRGNETYWTIYAYCPIHEWGFNCDKSKKDHQWAWRILLTGLSMYDSLGYTTFDSILDFINWLGSWSERMDPKDLRQQVFEDTYGRFPSQSAYAQLK
;
A
#
# COMPACT_ATOMS: atom_id res chain seq x y z
N MET A 1 -59.92 35.74 59.97
CA MET A 1 -59.23 34.53 60.46
C MET A 1 -58.80 33.78 59.22
N THR A 2 -57.61 34.13 58.70
CA THR A 2 -56.31 33.45 58.99
C THR A 2 -56.28 32.11 58.26
N GLU A 3 -55.28 31.71 57.49
CA GLU A 3 -53.96 32.24 57.20
C GLU A 3 -53.37 31.35 56.09
N THR A 4 -52.65 31.99 55.16
CA THR A 4 -51.34 31.59 54.61
C THR A 4 -51.17 30.33 53.72
N PRO A 5 -50.57 30.49 52.52
CA PRO A 5 -50.06 29.43 51.65
C PRO A 5 -48.64 28.98 52.05
N ILE A 6 -48.27 27.71 51.80
CA ILE A 6 -46.89 27.23 51.94
C ILE A 6 -46.28 26.96 50.57
N ALA A 7 -45.03 27.39 50.48
CA ALA A 7 -44.25 27.70 49.31
C ALA A 7 -43.55 26.50 48.64
N SER A 8 -43.14 26.79 47.42
CA SER A 8 -42.08 26.23 46.58
C SER A 8 -40.87 25.58 47.29
N VAL A 9 -40.37 24.48 46.69
CA VAL A 9 -38.93 24.32 46.39
C VAL A 9 -38.79 23.69 44.99
N SER A 10 -38.06 24.41 44.15
CA SER A 10 -37.51 24.01 42.86
C SER A 10 -36.22 23.24 43.09
N ILE A 11 -36.06 22.06 42.48
CA ILE A 11 -34.76 21.58 42.00
C ILE A 11 -34.98 20.88 40.65
N CYS A 12 -34.50 21.54 39.59
CA CYS A 12 -34.14 20.91 38.33
C CYS A 12 -33.03 19.90 38.58
N GLU A 13 -33.15 18.68 38.08
CA GLU A 13 -31.99 17.87 37.73
C GLU A 13 -32.30 17.07 36.47
N SER A 14 -31.87 17.68 35.37
CA SER A 14 -31.63 17.08 34.08
C SER A 14 -30.57 15.98 34.22
N ASN A 15 -30.98 14.71 34.11
CA ASN A 15 -30.04 13.63 33.81
C ASN A 15 -29.72 13.65 32.31
N ILE A 16 -28.87 14.60 31.94
CA ILE A 16 -28.08 14.60 30.70
C ILE A 16 -26.65 14.29 31.13
N TYR A 17 -26.00 13.39 30.39
CA TYR A 17 -24.61 12.94 30.47
C TYR A 17 -24.30 11.85 31.51
N ASP A 18 -24.12 10.62 31.01
CA ASP A 18 -22.74 10.12 30.89
C ASP A 18 -22.66 9.01 29.82
N SER A 19 -22.66 9.42 28.55
CA SER A 19 -22.32 8.55 27.41
C SER A 19 -21.10 9.08 26.66
N SER A 20 -20.26 9.85 27.35
CA SER A 20 -19.00 10.40 26.87
C SER A 20 -17.84 9.62 27.45
N ASN A 21 -17.63 8.39 26.95
CA ASN A 21 -16.34 7.70 27.03
C ASN A 21 -16.20 6.55 26.00
N LEU A 22 -16.84 6.67 24.85
CA LEU A 22 -16.26 6.10 23.63
C LEU A 22 -15.26 7.14 23.13
N SER A 23 -13.99 6.97 23.49
CA SER A 23 -12.90 7.69 22.84
C SER A 23 -13.01 7.45 21.33
N LEU A 24 -13.59 8.41 20.62
CA LEU A 24 -13.49 8.50 19.17
C LEU A 24 -12.03 8.82 18.89
N SER A 25 -11.24 7.76 18.80
CA SER A 25 -9.82 7.83 18.48
C SER A 25 -9.65 8.72 17.25
N SER A 26 -8.75 9.71 17.34
CA SER A 26 -8.51 10.65 16.25
C SER A 26 -8.08 9.91 14.99
N MET A 27 -8.27 10.51 13.81
CA MET A 27 -7.82 9.87 12.56
C MET A 27 -6.31 9.56 12.62
N ASP A 28 -5.54 10.43 13.27
CA ASP A 28 -4.10 10.25 13.48
C ASP A 28 -3.77 9.04 14.35
N GLU A 29 -4.52 8.80 15.43
CA GLU A 29 -4.32 7.61 16.27
C GLU A 29 -4.72 6.31 15.55
N LYS A 30 -5.80 6.35 14.77
CA LYS A 30 -6.24 5.20 13.95
C LYS A 30 -5.23 4.87 12.87
N MET A 31 -4.69 5.87 12.17
CA MET A 31 -3.69 5.69 11.13
C MET A 31 -2.38 5.17 11.71
N ASP A 32 -1.89 5.76 12.81
CA ASP A 32 -0.70 5.25 13.53
C ASP A 32 -0.87 3.78 13.93
N THR A 33 -2.02 3.44 14.52
CA THR A 33 -2.34 2.05 14.89
C THR A 33 -2.37 1.11 13.68
N ALA A 34 -2.94 1.56 12.56
CA ALA A 34 -3.00 0.77 11.33
C ALA A 34 -1.61 0.53 10.74
N ILE A 35 -0.76 1.56 10.67
CA ILE A 35 0.62 1.47 10.20
C ILE A 35 1.44 0.54 11.11
N GLN A 36 1.37 0.71 12.44
CA GLN A 36 2.07 -0.19 13.37
C GLN A 36 1.60 -1.64 13.24
N THR A 37 0.31 -1.86 13.06
CA THR A 37 -0.26 -3.21 12.84
C THR A 37 0.25 -3.80 11.53
N TYR A 38 0.25 -3.00 10.46
CA TYR A 38 0.80 -3.36 9.17
C TYR A 38 2.27 -3.77 9.27
N CYS A 39 3.13 -2.92 9.85
CA CYS A 39 4.56 -3.19 10.02
C CYS A 39 4.81 -4.52 10.75
N ASN A 40 4.10 -4.74 11.87
CA ASN A 40 4.23 -5.95 12.66
C ASN A 40 3.79 -7.20 11.89
N LYS A 41 2.66 -7.13 11.18
CA LYS A 41 2.16 -8.25 10.35
C LYS A 41 3.12 -8.56 9.20
N MET A 42 3.58 -7.53 8.49
CA MET A 42 4.53 -7.65 7.38
C MET A 42 5.85 -8.26 7.85
N TYR A 43 6.47 -7.69 8.88
CA TYR A 43 7.73 -8.20 9.42
C TYR A 43 7.62 -9.68 9.81
N LYS A 44 6.59 -10.02 10.58
CA LYS A 44 6.37 -11.40 11.03
C LYS A 44 6.15 -12.35 9.86
N SER A 45 5.31 -11.97 8.91
CA SER A 45 4.94 -12.81 7.77
C SER A 45 6.13 -13.01 6.82
N ASN A 46 6.88 -11.95 6.52
CA ASN A 46 8.06 -12.02 5.67
C ASN A 46 9.17 -12.84 6.33
N LYS A 47 9.43 -12.66 7.64
CA LYS A 47 10.38 -13.51 8.36
C LYS A 47 9.97 -14.98 8.37
N GLN A 48 8.70 -15.26 8.63
CA GLN A 48 8.20 -16.63 8.61
C GLN A 48 8.36 -17.26 7.22
N PHE A 49 8.05 -16.51 6.17
CA PHE A 49 8.24 -16.97 4.79
C PHE A 49 9.70 -17.33 4.51
N ILE A 50 10.66 -16.46 4.89
CA ILE A 50 12.08 -16.76 4.73
C ILE A 50 12.48 -18.04 5.47
N TYR A 51 11.98 -18.26 6.69
CA TYR A 51 12.26 -19.48 7.45
C TYR A 51 11.69 -20.73 6.77
N ASP A 52 10.46 -20.63 6.26
CA ASP A 52 9.82 -21.72 5.52
C ASP A 52 10.61 -22.09 4.26
N ILE A 53 11.13 -21.11 3.54
CA ILE A 53 11.97 -21.32 2.35
C ILE A 53 13.32 -21.96 2.73
N ILE A 54 13.95 -21.50 3.80
CA ILE A 54 15.19 -22.09 4.31
C ILE A 54 14.98 -23.57 4.65
N ASP A 55 13.89 -23.89 5.36
CA ASP A 55 13.53 -25.27 5.70
C ASP A 55 13.29 -26.13 4.44
N ASP A 56 12.65 -25.57 3.41
CA ASP A 56 12.44 -26.27 2.14
C ASP A 56 13.77 -26.55 1.41
N ILE A 57 14.67 -25.57 1.35
CA ILE A 57 15.99 -25.74 0.73
C ILE A 57 16.82 -26.79 1.49
N GLU A 58 16.76 -26.81 2.82
CA GLU A 58 17.43 -27.84 3.63
C GLU A 58 16.87 -29.25 3.32
N ARG A 59 15.56 -29.39 3.11
CA ARG A 59 14.93 -30.68 2.74
C ARG A 59 15.38 -31.21 1.37
N MET A 60 15.86 -30.34 0.48
CA MET A 60 16.42 -30.76 -0.82
C MET A 60 17.75 -31.51 -0.69
N ASN A 61 18.39 -31.50 0.49
CA ASN A 61 19.67 -32.16 0.74
C ASN A 61 20.77 -31.77 -0.27
N LEU A 62 20.82 -30.49 -0.63
CA LEU A 62 21.83 -29.97 -1.55
C LEU A 62 23.25 -30.17 -0.99
N PRO A 63 24.23 -30.54 -1.82
CA PRO A 63 25.52 -31.03 -1.36
C PRO A 63 26.46 -29.96 -0.78
N ASN A 64 26.17 -28.67 -0.99
CA ASN A 64 27.01 -27.57 -0.53
C ASN A 64 26.19 -26.29 -0.31
N GLU A 65 26.76 -25.34 0.44
CA GLU A 65 26.11 -24.07 0.80
C GLU A 65 25.90 -23.14 -0.40
N GLU A 66 26.80 -23.12 -1.39
CA GLU A 66 26.61 -22.28 -2.58
C GLU A 66 25.34 -22.69 -3.35
N GLY A 67 25.11 -23.99 -3.52
CA GLY A 67 23.89 -24.49 -4.13
C GLY A 67 22.64 -24.11 -3.33
N LYS A 68 22.70 -24.11 -2.00
CA LYS A 68 21.59 -23.65 -1.15
C LYS A 68 21.34 -22.15 -1.33
N LEU A 69 22.40 -21.34 -1.33
CA LEU A 69 22.31 -19.89 -1.53
C LEU A 69 21.83 -19.53 -2.93
N ASP A 70 22.21 -20.28 -3.96
CA ASP A 70 21.68 -20.13 -5.33
C ASP A 70 20.16 -20.32 -5.38
N PHE A 71 19.62 -21.27 -4.62
CA PHE A 71 18.17 -21.40 -4.49
C PHE A 71 17.56 -20.24 -3.69
N MET A 72 18.19 -19.82 -2.58
CA MET A 72 17.71 -18.71 -1.76
C MET A 72 17.67 -17.38 -2.55
N ARG A 73 18.63 -17.15 -3.46
CA ARG A 73 18.68 -15.99 -4.36
C ARG A 73 17.44 -15.84 -5.25
N ARG A 74 16.69 -16.92 -5.50
CA ARG A 74 15.41 -16.84 -6.24
C ARG A 74 14.32 -16.11 -5.45
N PHE A 75 14.43 -16.13 -4.13
CA PHE A 75 13.51 -15.48 -3.19
C PHE A 75 14.07 -14.14 -2.71
N TRP A 76 15.39 -14.04 -2.55
CA TRP A 76 16.06 -12.81 -2.14
C TRP A 76 17.05 -12.41 -3.24
N ILE A 77 16.56 -11.68 -4.25
CA ILE A 77 17.31 -11.44 -5.49
C ILE A 77 18.67 -10.78 -5.27
N ASP A 78 18.75 -9.83 -4.33
CA ASP A 78 19.98 -9.10 -4.03
C ASP A 78 20.97 -9.91 -3.15
N LEU A 79 20.62 -11.12 -2.73
CA LEU A 79 21.42 -11.91 -1.79
C LEU A 79 22.78 -12.31 -2.39
N GLY A 80 23.83 -11.64 -1.93
CA GLY A 80 25.20 -11.86 -2.40
C GLY A 80 25.52 -11.16 -3.73
N GLU A 81 24.59 -10.39 -4.30
CA GLU A 81 24.87 -9.56 -5.46
C GLU A 81 25.58 -8.26 -5.08
N SER A 82 26.41 -7.77 -6.00
CA SER A 82 27.01 -6.45 -5.88
C SER A 82 26.25 -5.47 -6.75
N HIS A 83 25.60 -4.48 -6.12
CA HIS A 83 25.06 -3.34 -6.87
C HIS A 83 26.14 -2.73 -7.76
N SER A 84 25.74 -2.38 -8.99
CA SER A 84 26.62 -1.77 -9.98
C SER A 84 27.40 -0.59 -9.39
N PRO A 85 28.74 -0.56 -9.53
CA PRO A 85 29.56 0.56 -9.05
C PRO A 85 29.12 1.91 -9.61
N VAL A 86 28.48 1.91 -10.79
CA VAL A 86 28.13 3.11 -11.56
C VAL A 86 27.03 3.94 -10.87
N LEU A 87 26.18 3.33 -10.05
CA LEU A 87 25.02 4.01 -9.44
C LEU A 87 25.08 4.12 -7.91
N ARG A 88 26.20 3.73 -7.26
CA ARG A 88 26.31 3.72 -5.79
C ARG A 88 25.99 5.05 -5.12
N HIS A 89 26.26 6.18 -5.76
CA HIS A 89 26.00 7.52 -5.21
C HIS A 89 24.51 7.91 -5.23
N LEU A 90 23.67 7.18 -5.98
CA LEU A 90 22.23 7.39 -6.06
C LEU A 90 21.45 6.41 -5.15
N ILE A 91 22.14 5.45 -4.53
CA ILE A 91 21.52 4.43 -3.69
C ILE A 91 21.46 4.94 -2.24
N PRO A 92 20.29 4.91 -1.58
CA PRO A 92 20.18 5.27 -0.18
C PRO A 92 21.16 4.49 0.71
N LYS A 93 21.74 5.16 1.71
CA LYS A 93 22.75 4.56 2.61
C LYS A 93 22.29 3.24 3.23
N ALA A 94 21.02 3.16 3.63
CA ALA A 94 20.43 1.94 4.20
C ALA A 94 20.50 0.75 3.24
N LYS A 95 20.25 0.96 1.94
CA LYS A 95 20.37 -0.08 0.91
C LYS A 95 21.83 -0.51 0.68
N LEU A 96 22.76 0.45 0.73
CA LEU A 96 24.20 0.12 0.67
C LEU A 96 24.66 -0.73 1.86
N GLU A 97 24.27 -0.33 3.08
CA GLU A 97 24.59 -1.08 4.30
C GLU A 97 23.98 -2.49 4.27
N GLN A 98 22.78 -2.63 3.69
CA GLN A 98 22.16 -3.92 3.50
C GLN A 98 22.91 -4.79 2.49
N SER A 99 23.28 -4.24 1.33
CA SER A 99 24.05 -4.97 0.32
C SER A 99 25.36 -5.54 0.89
N GLU A 100 26.04 -4.79 1.77
CA GLU A 100 27.24 -5.29 2.43
C GLU A 100 26.94 -6.44 3.42
N ARG A 101 25.78 -6.41 4.11
CA ARG A 101 25.35 -7.54 4.96
C ARG A 101 24.98 -8.77 4.11
N GLU A 102 24.27 -8.57 3.01
CA GLU A 102 23.89 -9.63 2.06
C GLU A 102 25.13 -10.32 1.46
N LYS A 103 26.19 -9.57 1.13
CA LYS A 103 27.46 -10.13 0.65
C LYS A 103 28.21 -10.95 1.69
N ALA A 104 27.99 -10.66 2.97
CA ALA A 104 28.66 -11.36 4.05
C ALA A 104 28.05 -12.74 4.34
N VAL A 105 26.89 -13.05 3.75
CA VAL A 105 26.22 -14.36 3.87
C VAL A 105 27.07 -15.43 3.19
N GLN A 106 27.46 -16.46 3.96
CA GLN A 106 28.23 -17.60 3.45
C GLN A 106 27.48 -18.93 3.59
N ARG A 107 26.45 -18.95 4.43
CA ARG A 107 25.64 -20.13 4.72
C ARG A 107 24.16 -19.78 4.67
N LEU A 108 23.32 -20.74 4.31
CA LEU A 108 21.88 -20.55 4.29
C LEU A 108 21.33 -20.13 5.67
N GLU A 109 21.91 -20.66 6.75
CA GLU A 109 21.54 -20.31 8.12
C GLU A 109 21.74 -18.82 8.45
N ASP A 110 22.74 -18.17 7.84
CA ASP A 110 23.05 -16.75 8.08
C ASP A 110 21.90 -15.84 7.59
N VAL A 111 21.11 -16.31 6.63
CA VAL A 111 19.95 -15.59 6.08
C VAL A 111 18.86 -15.39 7.15
N LYS A 112 18.77 -16.27 8.17
CA LYS A 112 17.75 -16.15 9.21
C LYS A 112 17.86 -14.88 10.04
N THR A 113 19.09 -14.42 10.25
CA THR A 113 19.40 -13.21 11.02
C THR A 113 19.57 -11.97 10.16
N LEU A 114 19.49 -12.12 8.83
CA LEU A 114 19.56 -11.01 7.91
C LEU A 114 18.23 -10.24 7.90
N ASP A 115 18.29 -8.94 8.19
CA ASP A 115 17.15 -8.04 8.12
C ASP A 115 17.23 -7.17 6.85
N HIS A 116 16.13 -7.17 6.11
CA HIS A 116 15.89 -6.33 4.94
C HIS A 116 15.30 -4.98 5.38
N TYR A 117 15.69 -3.89 4.71
CA TYR A 117 15.32 -2.52 5.05
C TYR A 117 13.81 -2.27 4.90
N SER A 118 13.15 -3.06 4.05
CA SER A 118 11.70 -3.07 3.86
C SER A 118 11.03 -4.36 4.38
N MET A 119 11.64 -5.07 5.34
CA MET A 119 11.06 -6.30 5.90
C MET A 119 9.66 -6.09 6.49
N ASP A 120 9.40 -4.92 7.07
CA ASP A 120 8.10 -4.48 7.59
C ASP A 120 7.25 -3.73 6.55
N GLY A 121 7.74 -3.60 5.33
CA GLY A 121 7.06 -2.99 4.20
C GLY A 121 6.76 -1.50 4.34
N PHE A 122 7.46 -0.80 5.23
CA PHE A 122 7.15 0.58 5.60
C PHE A 122 8.27 1.54 5.20
N ILE A 123 7.89 2.64 4.54
CA ILE A 123 8.79 3.76 4.25
C ILE A 123 8.28 5.01 4.98
N PRO A 124 9.11 5.62 5.85
CA PRO A 124 8.70 6.76 6.66
C PRO A 124 8.35 7.98 5.81
N PRO A 125 7.64 8.96 6.36
CA PRO A 125 7.32 10.21 5.67
C PRO A 125 8.59 10.91 5.21
N ALA A 126 8.58 11.39 3.97
CA ALA A 126 9.67 12.17 3.39
C ALA A 126 9.38 13.69 3.39
N LEU A 127 8.09 14.07 3.42
CA LEU A 127 7.66 15.47 3.40
C LEU A 127 7.45 16.01 4.82
N ASP A 128 7.90 17.23 5.08
CA ASP A 128 7.56 17.97 6.29
C ASP A 128 6.10 18.49 6.28
N ASP A 129 5.66 19.10 7.39
CA ASP A 129 4.30 19.62 7.55
C ASP A 129 3.89 20.63 6.46
N ALA A 130 4.80 21.51 6.05
CA ALA A 130 4.53 22.52 5.04
C ALA A 130 4.45 21.89 3.64
N GLN A 131 5.35 20.97 3.34
CA GLN A 131 5.38 20.25 2.07
C GLN A 131 4.15 19.33 1.91
N ARG A 132 3.69 18.68 2.99
CA ARG A 132 2.44 17.90 2.97
C ARG A 132 1.22 18.77 2.72
N GLN A 133 1.20 19.99 3.26
CA GLN A 133 0.12 20.94 2.99
C GLN A 133 0.11 21.35 1.50
N VAL A 134 1.28 21.59 0.90
CA VAL A 134 1.39 21.84 -0.55
C VAL A 134 0.85 20.67 -1.35
N PHE A 135 1.20 19.43 -1.00
CA PHE A 135 0.68 18.24 -1.68
C PHE A 135 -0.85 18.17 -1.59
N ILE A 136 -1.44 18.33 -0.40
CA ILE A 136 -2.90 18.26 -0.19
C ILE A 136 -3.63 19.37 -0.96
N GLU A 137 -3.08 20.58 -1.01
CA GLU A 137 -3.66 21.70 -1.77
C GLU A 137 -3.59 21.44 -3.28
N THR A 138 -2.47 20.95 -3.78
CA THR A 138 -2.29 20.59 -5.19
C THR A 138 -3.22 19.43 -5.58
N PHE A 139 -3.27 18.37 -4.77
CA PHE A 139 -4.18 17.24 -4.95
C PHE A 139 -5.64 17.70 -5.07
N LYS A 140 -6.10 18.56 -4.15
CA LYS A 140 -7.45 19.13 -4.19
C LYS A 140 -7.67 19.95 -5.46
N THR A 141 -6.69 20.75 -5.86
CA THR A 141 -6.79 21.59 -7.06
C THR A 141 -6.97 20.71 -8.30
N VAL A 142 -6.06 19.76 -8.53
CA VAL A 142 -6.12 18.87 -9.69
C VAL A 142 -7.41 18.04 -9.69
N ALA A 143 -7.78 17.45 -8.56
CA ALA A 143 -9.00 16.65 -8.46
C ALA A 143 -10.27 17.42 -8.85
N ASN A 144 -10.35 18.72 -8.53
CA ASN A 144 -11.52 19.54 -8.85
C ASN A 144 -11.48 20.12 -10.28
N GLU A 145 -10.28 20.38 -10.81
CA GLU A 145 -10.05 20.73 -12.21
C GLU A 145 -10.50 19.60 -13.14
N VAL A 146 -10.02 18.38 -12.91
CA VAL A 146 -10.32 17.21 -13.76
C VAL A 146 -11.77 16.74 -13.61
N ALA A 147 -12.36 16.92 -12.44
CA ALA A 147 -13.78 16.64 -12.19
C ALA A 147 -14.74 17.73 -12.73
N GLU A 148 -14.21 18.80 -13.33
CA GLU A 148 -14.96 19.95 -13.86
C GLU A 148 -15.95 20.60 -12.85
N THR A 149 -15.67 20.48 -11.56
CA THR A 149 -16.60 20.87 -10.48
C THR A 149 -17.02 22.34 -10.52
N GLU A 150 -16.14 23.24 -10.97
CA GLU A 150 -16.42 24.67 -11.13
C GLU A 150 -17.44 24.96 -12.25
N LYS A 151 -17.52 24.10 -13.27
CA LYS A 151 -18.46 24.25 -14.40
C LYS A 151 -19.84 23.68 -14.07
N ASP A 152 -19.88 22.62 -13.27
CA ASP A 152 -21.08 21.84 -12.99
C ASP A 152 -21.83 22.26 -11.72
N GLY A 153 -21.31 23.24 -10.96
CA GLY A 153 -21.85 23.62 -9.66
C GLY A 153 -21.82 22.47 -8.64
N ALA A 154 -20.97 21.47 -8.88
CA ALA A 154 -20.82 20.31 -8.04
C ALA A 154 -20.08 20.67 -6.74
N PRO A 155 -20.32 19.94 -5.64
CA PRO A 155 -19.56 20.14 -4.41
C PRO A 155 -18.06 19.95 -4.65
N TRP A 156 -17.26 20.85 -4.08
CA TRP A 156 -15.80 20.77 -4.15
C TRP A 156 -15.28 19.50 -3.48
N ILE A 157 -14.56 18.67 -4.24
CA ILE A 157 -13.97 17.42 -3.79
C ILE A 157 -12.87 17.74 -2.77
N GLN A 158 -13.00 17.20 -1.56
CA GLN A 158 -12.03 17.39 -0.48
C GLN A 158 -11.07 16.19 -0.42
N ALA A 159 -9.83 16.44 0.03
CA ALA A 159 -8.95 15.37 0.49
C ALA A 159 -9.50 14.77 1.79
N THR A 160 -9.47 13.44 1.92
CA THR A 160 -9.91 12.73 3.11
C THR A 160 -8.99 13.01 4.29
N ASP A 161 -9.52 12.88 5.52
CA ASP A 161 -8.69 12.93 6.71
C ASP A 161 -7.74 11.74 6.80
N GLU A 162 -8.12 10.60 6.21
CA GLU A 162 -7.24 9.44 6.07
C GLU A 162 -6.02 9.75 5.20
N LEU A 163 -6.17 10.38 4.04
CA LEU A 163 -5.03 10.74 3.19
C LEU A 163 -4.10 11.71 3.92
N LYS A 164 -4.67 12.75 4.53
CA LYS A 164 -3.87 13.73 5.31
C LYS A 164 -3.12 13.04 6.46
N SER A 165 -3.75 12.09 7.12
CA SER A 165 -3.16 11.35 8.22
C SER A 165 -2.09 10.39 7.73
N PHE A 166 -2.35 9.64 6.65
CA PHE A 166 -1.40 8.72 6.02
C PHE A 166 -0.08 9.42 5.71
N LEU A 167 -0.13 10.59 5.06
CA LEU A 167 1.07 11.35 4.70
C LEU A 167 1.92 11.77 5.92
N LYS A 168 1.34 11.86 7.13
CA LYS A 168 2.09 12.13 8.36
C LYS A 168 2.87 10.93 8.86
N TYR A 169 2.44 9.71 8.52
CA TYR A 169 2.98 8.47 9.06
C TYR A 169 3.74 7.66 8.03
N ALA A 170 3.45 7.76 6.74
CA ALA A 170 4.12 7.04 5.67
C ALA A 170 4.27 7.89 4.42
N CYS A 171 5.40 7.70 3.72
CA CYS A 171 5.53 8.11 2.32
C CYS A 171 5.02 7.00 1.40
N ARG A 172 5.36 5.76 1.75
CA ARG A 172 5.05 4.58 0.96
C ARG A 172 4.86 3.35 1.83
N LEU A 173 3.95 2.50 1.41
CA LEU A 173 3.90 1.09 1.83
C LEU A 173 4.35 0.24 0.67
N GLU A 174 5.22 -0.73 0.93
CA GLU A 174 5.86 -1.59 -0.06
C GLU A 174 5.72 -3.06 0.38
N ASP A 175 5.31 -3.95 -0.52
CA ASP A 175 5.46 -5.38 -0.29
C ASP A 175 6.88 -5.84 -0.71
N PRO A 176 7.80 -6.20 0.21
CA PRO A 176 9.13 -6.65 -0.17
C PRO A 176 9.06 -7.92 -1.03
N ASN A 177 9.80 -7.90 -2.14
CA ASN A 177 9.79 -8.93 -3.18
C ASN A 177 10.52 -10.23 -2.76
N PHE A 178 10.09 -10.86 -1.66
CA PHE A 178 10.60 -12.17 -1.24
C PHE A 178 9.91 -13.34 -1.94
N ARG A 179 8.72 -13.09 -2.47
CA ARG A 179 7.76 -14.11 -2.89
C ARG A 179 7.67 -14.27 -4.39
N PHE A 180 8.58 -13.63 -5.14
CA PHE A 180 8.49 -13.56 -6.60
C PHE A 180 7.10 -13.03 -7.04
N TRP A 181 6.54 -12.14 -6.22
CA TRP A 181 5.17 -11.64 -6.31
C TRP A 181 5.17 -10.11 -6.26
N ASP A 182 4.04 -9.57 -6.71
CA ASP A 182 3.67 -8.18 -6.77
C ASP A 182 4.16 -7.33 -5.58
N VAL A 183 5.05 -6.38 -5.87
CA VAL A 183 5.31 -5.25 -4.98
C VAL A 183 4.11 -4.31 -5.08
N TRP A 184 3.06 -4.61 -4.33
CA TRP A 184 1.97 -3.66 -4.18
C TRP A 184 2.52 -2.46 -3.43
N GLU A 185 2.60 -1.33 -4.12
CA GLU A 185 2.96 -0.09 -3.50
C GLU A 185 1.76 0.85 -3.37
N PHE A 186 1.90 1.73 -2.38
CA PHE A 186 1.02 2.88 -2.21
C PHE A 186 1.91 4.06 -1.88
N ALA A 187 2.24 4.84 -2.91
CA ALA A 187 3.15 5.96 -2.91
C ALA A 187 2.45 7.16 -3.57
N PRO A 188 1.80 8.04 -2.78
CA PRO A 188 1.09 9.19 -3.34
C PRO A 188 1.99 10.21 -4.03
N TYR A 189 3.31 10.14 -3.81
CA TYR A 189 4.32 11.05 -4.37
C TYR A 189 5.70 10.38 -4.40
N ASP A 190 6.65 10.97 -5.12
CA ASP A 190 8.03 10.47 -5.23
C ASP A 190 8.90 10.92 -4.04
N GLU A 191 9.62 9.99 -3.41
CA GLU A 191 10.50 10.30 -2.26
C GLU A 191 11.61 11.32 -2.58
N ARG A 192 11.96 11.48 -3.87
CA ARG A 192 12.94 12.48 -4.36
C ARG A 192 12.44 13.93 -4.24
N ASP A 193 11.18 14.12 -3.84
CA ASP A 193 10.56 15.42 -3.70
C ASP A 193 10.89 16.11 -2.37
N GLY A 194 11.36 15.38 -1.35
CA GLY A 194 11.59 15.91 0.00
C GLY A 194 12.58 17.09 0.12
N ASP A 195 13.55 17.21 -0.79
CA ASP A 195 14.57 18.28 -0.75
C ASP A 195 14.18 19.53 -1.58
N LYS A 196 13.02 19.52 -2.22
CA LYS A 196 12.58 20.58 -3.13
C LYS A 196 11.91 21.74 -2.39
N THR A 197 12.00 22.94 -2.95
CA THR A 197 11.26 24.09 -2.43
C THR A 197 9.75 23.89 -2.58
N PRO A 198 8.91 24.54 -1.75
CA PRO A 198 7.45 24.46 -1.88
C PRO A 198 6.91 24.78 -3.29
N ALA A 199 7.56 25.69 -4.00
CA ALA A 199 7.17 26.05 -5.37
C ALA A 199 7.51 24.94 -6.37
N GLU A 200 8.72 24.36 -6.29
CA GLU A 200 9.12 23.25 -7.15
C GLU A 200 8.27 22.00 -6.89
N LEU A 201 7.98 21.71 -5.62
CA LEU A 201 7.06 20.64 -5.22
C LEU A 201 5.69 20.81 -5.86
N ARG A 202 5.12 22.01 -5.77
CA ARG A 202 3.81 22.30 -6.33
C ARG A 202 3.76 22.03 -7.83
N GLU A 203 4.75 22.48 -8.58
CA GLU A 203 4.79 22.26 -10.03
C GLU A 203 4.97 20.78 -10.39
N ASN A 204 5.83 20.04 -9.68
CA ASN A 204 5.99 18.61 -9.92
C ASN A 204 4.72 17.82 -9.61
N PHE A 205 4.07 18.10 -8.47
CA PHE A 205 2.81 17.46 -8.10
C PHE A 205 1.69 17.80 -9.10
N LEU A 206 1.66 19.02 -9.64
CA LEU A 206 0.68 19.40 -10.66
C LEU A 206 0.86 18.59 -11.94
N GLU A 207 2.10 18.45 -12.42
CA GLU A 207 2.43 17.68 -13.61
C GLU A 207 2.10 16.19 -13.41
N GLN A 208 2.63 15.60 -12.34
CA GLN A 208 2.41 14.20 -11.99
C GLN A 208 0.91 13.85 -11.91
N LEU A 209 0.14 14.57 -11.09
CA LEU A 209 -1.26 14.24 -10.83
C LEU A 209 -2.15 14.41 -12.07
N ARG A 210 -1.80 15.34 -12.98
CA ARG A 210 -2.52 15.52 -14.25
C ARG A 210 -2.22 14.40 -15.24
N ASP A 211 -0.95 14.04 -15.36
CA ASP A 211 -0.51 12.96 -16.25
C ASP A 211 -1.09 11.62 -15.82
N GLU A 212 -1.06 11.31 -14.51
CA GLU A 212 -1.66 10.10 -13.95
C GLU A 212 -3.15 10.01 -14.24
N HIS A 213 -3.91 11.10 -14.01
CA HIS A 213 -5.34 11.12 -14.28
C HIS A 213 -5.64 10.80 -15.75
N SER A 214 -4.92 11.44 -16.69
CA SER A 214 -5.11 11.22 -18.13
C SER A 214 -4.85 9.77 -18.50
N CYS A 215 -3.75 9.18 -18.02
CA CYS A 215 -3.40 7.79 -18.32
C CYS A 215 -4.45 6.80 -17.80
N ILE A 216 -4.96 7.03 -16.58
CA ILE A 216 -5.92 6.11 -15.95
C ILE A 216 -7.26 6.09 -16.70
N VAL A 217 -7.80 7.27 -17.02
CA VAL A 217 -9.12 7.39 -17.67
C VAL A 217 -9.12 6.80 -19.09
N ASP A 218 -8.02 6.98 -19.82
CA ASP A 218 -7.92 6.52 -21.21
C ASP A 218 -7.64 5.00 -21.30
N ASP A 219 -6.77 4.46 -20.44
CA ASP A 219 -6.21 3.11 -20.64
C ASP A 219 -6.66 2.05 -19.63
N LEU A 220 -6.96 2.43 -18.37
CA LEU A 220 -7.04 1.46 -17.28
C LEU A 220 -8.46 1.18 -16.79
N VAL A 221 -9.43 2.07 -17.09
CA VAL A 221 -10.70 2.01 -16.37
C VAL A 221 -11.97 2.31 -17.19
N PRO A 222 -12.27 1.51 -18.23
CA PRO A 222 -13.47 1.73 -19.04
C PRO A 222 -14.81 1.53 -18.29
N ASN A 223 -14.78 0.90 -17.10
CA ASN A 223 -15.99 0.55 -16.34
C ASN A 223 -16.15 1.33 -15.02
N ILE A 224 -15.17 2.12 -14.62
CA ILE A 224 -15.28 3.00 -13.46
C ILE A 224 -15.55 4.38 -14.03
N GLU A 225 -16.51 5.09 -13.46
CA GLU A 225 -16.80 6.48 -13.79
C GLU A 225 -16.17 7.36 -12.70
N PRO A 226 -14.82 7.43 -12.58
CA PRO A 226 -14.21 8.31 -11.59
C PRO A 226 -14.39 9.75 -12.05
N LYS A 227 -14.61 10.65 -11.08
CA LYS A 227 -14.52 12.09 -11.33
C LYS A 227 -13.08 12.59 -11.20
N ALA A 228 -12.27 11.90 -10.40
CA ALA A 228 -10.84 12.13 -10.25
C ALA A 228 -10.19 10.80 -9.85
N CYS A 229 -8.97 10.54 -10.31
CA CYS A 229 -8.21 9.34 -10.01
C CYS A 229 -6.72 9.58 -10.20
N PHE A 230 -5.91 8.91 -9.38
CA PHE A 230 -4.45 9.05 -9.33
C PHE A 230 -3.79 7.69 -9.16
N LEU A 231 -2.63 7.50 -9.78
CA LEU A 231 -1.92 6.22 -9.80
C LEU A 231 -0.94 6.22 -8.63
N TRP A 232 -1.19 5.39 -7.63
CA TRP A 232 -0.37 5.36 -6.41
C TRP A 232 0.44 4.10 -6.25
N GLY A 233 0.34 3.17 -7.20
CA GLY A 233 1.29 2.07 -7.25
C GLY A 233 1.11 1.21 -8.48
N GLU A 234 2.20 0.59 -8.89
CA GLU A 234 2.22 -0.39 -9.97
C GLU A 234 2.85 -1.67 -9.45
N THR A 235 2.33 -2.79 -9.91
CA THR A 235 2.95 -4.08 -9.65
C THR A 235 2.81 -5.03 -10.83
N THR A 236 3.71 -6.00 -10.92
CA THR A 236 3.71 -7.00 -11.98
C THR A 236 3.61 -8.42 -11.44
N ARG A 237 2.55 -9.12 -11.86
CA ARG A 237 2.31 -10.52 -11.56
C ARG A 237 2.47 -11.31 -12.85
N GLY A 238 3.63 -11.92 -12.99
CA GLY A 238 3.92 -12.68 -14.18
C GLY A 238 4.02 -11.83 -15.44
N ASN A 239 3.08 -11.99 -16.39
CA ASN A 239 2.99 -11.17 -17.60
C ASN A 239 1.91 -10.09 -17.49
N GLU A 240 1.27 -9.95 -16.33
CA GLU A 240 0.22 -8.97 -16.10
C GLU A 240 0.72 -7.86 -15.19
N THR A 241 0.35 -6.64 -15.54
CA THR A 241 0.56 -5.46 -14.69
C THR A 241 -0.75 -5.12 -13.99
N TYR A 242 -0.63 -4.76 -12.72
CA TYR A 242 -1.70 -4.27 -11.89
C TYR A 242 -1.36 -2.89 -11.35
N TRP A 243 -2.39 -2.12 -11.05
CA TRP A 243 -2.29 -0.75 -10.58
C TRP A 243 -3.14 -0.55 -9.34
N THR A 244 -2.57 0.18 -8.37
CA THR A 244 -3.25 0.74 -7.21
C THR A 244 -3.65 2.16 -7.55
N ILE A 245 -4.95 2.40 -7.69
CA ILE A 245 -5.50 3.70 -8.08
C ILE A 245 -6.31 4.26 -6.93
N TYR A 246 -6.09 5.53 -6.57
CA TYR A 246 -6.95 6.25 -5.63
C TYR A 246 -7.94 7.11 -6.39
N ALA A 247 -9.23 6.77 -6.31
CA ALA A 247 -10.25 7.36 -7.16
C ALA A 247 -11.44 7.89 -6.36
N TYR A 248 -11.89 9.08 -6.72
CA TYR A 248 -13.16 9.63 -6.30
C TYR A 248 -14.25 9.13 -7.24
N CYS A 249 -14.99 8.12 -6.78
CA CYS A 249 -15.94 7.38 -7.60
C CYS A 249 -17.20 6.99 -6.81
N PRO A 250 -18.26 6.52 -7.48
CA PRO A 250 -19.48 6.10 -6.82
C PRO A 250 -19.30 4.91 -5.85
N ILE A 251 -20.04 4.93 -4.74
CA ILE A 251 -20.18 3.81 -3.80
C ILE A 251 -21.30 2.89 -4.34
N HIS A 252 -20.97 1.97 -5.24
CA HIS A 252 -21.83 0.82 -5.56
C HIS A 252 -20.98 -0.40 -5.94
N GLU A 253 -21.59 -1.58 -5.87
CA GLU A 253 -20.95 -2.84 -6.28
C GLU A 253 -20.75 -2.83 -7.79
N TRP A 254 -19.50 -3.03 -8.20
CA TRP A 254 -19.09 -3.08 -9.60
C TRP A 254 -19.59 -4.38 -10.24
N GLY A 255 -20.22 -4.26 -11.41
CA GLY A 255 -20.64 -5.39 -12.24
C GLY A 255 -21.25 -4.91 -13.54
N PHE A 256 -21.17 -5.72 -14.60
CA PHE A 256 -21.68 -5.44 -15.97
C PHE A 256 -23.19 -5.13 -16.06
N ASN A 257 -23.89 -5.06 -14.92
CA ASN A 257 -25.33 -4.88 -14.81
C ASN A 257 -25.70 -3.77 -13.81
N CYS A 258 -24.80 -2.82 -13.53
CA CYS A 258 -25.15 -1.64 -12.74
C CYS A 258 -26.03 -0.69 -13.57
N ASP A 259 -27.21 -0.39 -13.04
CA ASP A 259 -28.14 0.56 -13.65
C ASP A 259 -27.60 1.99 -13.48
N LYS A 260 -26.88 2.47 -14.51
CA LYS A 260 -26.27 3.81 -14.60
C LYS A 260 -27.28 4.98 -14.48
N SER A 261 -28.58 4.69 -14.39
CA SER A 261 -29.65 5.68 -14.36
C SER A 261 -29.97 6.27 -12.98
N LYS A 262 -29.37 5.77 -11.89
CA LYS A 262 -29.66 6.24 -10.53
C LYS A 262 -28.89 7.54 -10.20
N LYS A 263 -29.61 8.67 -10.19
CA LYS A 263 -29.03 10.00 -9.93
C LYS A 263 -28.51 10.25 -8.51
N ASP A 264 -28.73 9.32 -7.56
CA ASP A 264 -28.41 9.47 -6.15
C ASP A 264 -27.19 8.63 -5.72
N HIS A 265 -26.15 8.58 -6.55
CA HIS A 265 -24.90 7.93 -6.17
C HIS A 265 -24.21 8.72 -5.05
N GLN A 266 -23.93 8.06 -3.93
CA GLN A 266 -22.96 8.57 -2.97
C GLN A 266 -21.56 8.43 -3.58
N TRP A 267 -20.74 9.47 -3.45
CA TRP A 267 -19.37 9.52 -3.97
C TRP A 267 -18.39 9.49 -2.81
N ALA A 268 -17.30 8.75 -2.96
CA ALA A 268 -16.22 8.72 -1.98
C ALA A 268 -14.88 8.48 -2.67
N TRP A 269 -13.81 8.82 -1.97
CA TRP A 269 -12.48 8.35 -2.31
C TRP A 269 -12.36 6.86 -1.96
N ARG A 270 -11.87 6.06 -2.89
CA ARG A 270 -11.71 4.60 -2.77
C ARG A 270 -10.35 4.20 -3.34
N ILE A 271 -9.83 3.05 -2.92
CA ILE A 271 -8.66 2.44 -3.54
C ILE A 271 -9.13 1.32 -4.44
N LEU A 272 -8.67 1.35 -5.68
CA LEU A 272 -8.96 0.38 -6.72
C LEU A 272 -7.69 -0.38 -7.02
N LEU A 273 -7.80 -1.70 -7.06
CA LEU A 273 -6.75 -2.60 -7.46
C LEU A 273 -7.22 -3.30 -8.73
N THR A 274 -6.54 -3.04 -9.83
CA THR A 274 -7.00 -3.45 -11.17
C THR A 274 -5.83 -3.89 -12.04
N GLY A 275 -6.06 -4.83 -12.95
CA GLY A 275 -5.12 -5.21 -14.02
C GLY A 275 -5.79 -5.09 -15.40
N LEU A 276 -5.01 -5.22 -16.48
CA LEU A 276 -5.54 -5.17 -17.86
C LEU A 276 -6.26 -6.47 -18.26
N SER A 277 -6.01 -7.57 -17.53
CA SER A 277 -6.57 -8.88 -17.84
C SER A 277 -7.94 -9.06 -17.20
N MET A 278 -8.97 -9.24 -18.04
CA MET A 278 -10.32 -9.59 -17.56
C MET A 278 -10.41 -11.04 -17.02
N TYR A 279 -9.33 -11.82 -17.09
CA TYR A 279 -9.34 -13.26 -16.82
C TYR A 279 -8.57 -13.66 -15.55
N ASP A 280 -7.89 -12.74 -14.86
CA ASP A 280 -7.15 -13.09 -13.64
C ASP A 280 -8.02 -13.05 -12.37
N SER A 281 -7.72 -14.00 -11.50
CA SER A 281 -8.27 -14.30 -10.18
C SER A 281 -8.31 -13.14 -9.19
N LEU A 282 -7.42 -12.14 -9.29
CA LEU A 282 -7.43 -10.97 -8.41
C LEU A 282 -8.56 -9.99 -8.77
N GLY A 283 -9.02 -10.01 -10.02
CA GLY A 283 -10.13 -9.19 -10.50
C GLY A 283 -9.99 -7.68 -10.19
N TYR A 284 -11.12 -6.99 -10.27
CA TYR A 284 -11.25 -5.64 -9.73
C TYR A 284 -11.51 -5.73 -8.23
N THR A 285 -10.52 -5.40 -7.40
CA THR A 285 -10.72 -5.26 -5.95
C THR A 285 -10.89 -3.79 -5.59
N THR A 286 -11.82 -3.49 -4.68
CA THR A 286 -12.05 -2.11 -4.23
C THR A 286 -12.08 -2.03 -2.71
N PHE A 287 -11.49 -0.97 -2.17
CA PHE A 287 -11.47 -0.65 -0.75
C PHE A 287 -12.14 0.71 -0.54
N ASP A 288 -13.01 0.79 0.46
CA ASP A 288 -13.75 2.02 0.78
C ASP A 288 -12.93 3.01 1.61
N SER A 289 -11.76 2.60 2.09
CA SER A 289 -10.86 3.42 2.89
C SER A 289 -9.38 3.04 2.69
N ILE A 290 -8.47 3.96 3.03
CA ILE A 290 -7.02 3.71 3.10
C ILE A 290 -6.75 2.69 4.21
N LEU A 291 -7.44 2.81 5.34
CA LEU A 291 -7.28 1.87 6.46
C LEU A 291 -7.59 0.42 6.09
N ASP A 292 -8.67 0.18 5.33
CA ASP A 292 -9.04 -1.16 4.87
C ASP A 292 -7.97 -1.72 3.93
N PHE A 293 -7.47 -0.88 3.02
CA PHE A 293 -6.39 -1.27 2.12
C PHE A 293 -5.10 -1.60 2.87
N ILE A 294 -4.69 -0.80 3.86
CA ILE A 294 -3.49 -1.07 4.68
C ILE A 294 -3.63 -2.41 5.41
N ASN A 295 -4.78 -2.66 6.05
CA ASN A 295 -5.02 -3.93 6.73
C ASN A 295 -5.05 -5.10 5.75
N TRP A 296 -5.65 -4.91 4.57
CA TRP A 296 -5.59 -5.90 3.50
C TRP A 296 -4.13 -6.14 3.10
N LEU A 297 -3.38 -5.13 2.69
CA LEU A 297 -2.00 -5.27 2.23
C LEU A 297 -1.13 -6.04 3.24
N GLY A 298 -1.20 -5.67 4.52
CA GLY A 298 -0.44 -6.33 5.59
C GLY A 298 -0.86 -7.77 5.93
N SER A 299 -2.03 -8.22 5.45
CA SER A 299 -2.57 -9.56 5.72
C SER A 299 -2.38 -10.53 4.54
N TRP A 300 -1.36 -10.33 3.71
CA TRP A 300 -1.10 -11.17 2.54
C TRP A 300 -0.92 -12.66 2.91
N SER A 301 -0.26 -12.95 4.03
CA SER A 301 0.06 -14.33 4.45
C SER A 301 -1.18 -15.12 4.88
N GLU A 302 -2.25 -14.42 5.22
CA GLU A 302 -3.56 -15.00 5.55
C GLU A 302 -4.38 -15.31 4.28
N ARG A 303 -4.05 -14.65 3.16
CA ARG A 303 -4.80 -14.75 1.90
C ARG A 303 -4.12 -15.60 0.83
N MET A 304 -2.80 -15.73 0.87
CA MET A 304 -2.03 -16.46 -0.14
C MET A 304 -1.73 -17.87 0.35
N ASP A 305 -1.90 -18.88 -0.49
CA ASP A 305 -1.47 -20.25 -0.16
C ASP A 305 0.07 -20.32 -0.23
N PRO A 306 0.75 -20.68 0.86
CA PRO A 306 2.20 -20.88 0.85
C PRO A 306 2.66 -21.90 -0.20
N LYS A 307 1.84 -22.90 -0.54
CA LYS A 307 2.16 -23.87 -1.58
C LYS A 307 2.19 -23.26 -2.96
N ASP A 308 1.21 -22.40 -3.27
CA ASP A 308 1.13 -21.71 -4.55
C ASP A 308 2.31 -20.74 -4.71
N LEU A 309 2.65 -20.01 -3.64
CA LEU A 309 3.83 -19.15 -3.59
C LEU A 309 5.11 -19.95 -3.88
N ARG A 310 5.31 -21.07 -3.18
CA ARG A 310 6.48 -21.94 -3.39
C ARG A 310 6.52 -22.48 -4.81
N GLN A 311 5.40 -22.99 -5.31
CA GLN A 311 5.31 -23.58 -6.66
C GLN A 311 5.72 -22.55 -7.73
N GLN A 312 5.21 -21.32 -7.64
CA GLN A 312 5.52 -20.26 -8.60
C GLN A 312 7.01 -19.91 -8.63
N VAL A 313 7.66 -19.82 -7.47
CA VAL A 313 9.10 -19.50 -7.42
C VAL A 313 9.97 -20.69 -7.88
N PHE A 314 9.60 -21.92 -7.53
CA PHE A 314 10.40 -23.10 -7.87
C PHE A 314 10.23 -23.61 -9.30
N GLU A 315 9.09 -23.35 -9.94
CA GLU A 315 8.80 -23.83 -11.30
C GLU A 315 9.31 -22.90 -12.41
N ASP A 316 9.85 -21.72 -12.08
CA ASP A 316 10.36 -20.70 -13.01
C ASP A 316 9.55 -20.61 -14.31
N THR A 317 8.28 -20.21 -14.19
CA THR A 317 7.39 -20.07 -15.35
C THR A 317 7.84 -19.02 -16.36
N TYR A 318 8.89 -18.23 -16.08
CA TYR A 318 9.37 -17.12 -16.90
C TYR A 318 10.77 -17.33 -17.50
N GLY A 319 11.41 -18.48 -17.26
CA GLY A 319 12.72 -18.80 -17.83
C GLY A 319 13.86 -17.91 -17.32
N ARG A 320 13.70 -17.23 -16.18
CA ARG A 320 14.76 -16.40 -15.58
C ARG A 320 15.84 -17.23 -14.90
N PHE A 321 15.56 -18.50 -14.57
CA PHE A 321 16.48 -19.44 -13.96
C PHE A 321 16.41 -20.80 -14.68
N PRO A 322 17.53 -21.37 -15.16
CA PRO A 322 17.50 -22.58 -15.99
C PRO A 322 16.67 -23.70 -15.34
N SER A 323 15.65 -24.17 -16.08
CA SER A 323 14.63 -25.10 -15.60
C SER A 323 15.24 -26.46 -15.24
N GLN A 324 15.39 -26.72 -13.96
CA GLN A 324 15.25 -28.06 -13.41
C GLN A 324 14.11 -27.95 -12.41
N SER A 325 13.04 -28.74 -12.57
CA SER A 325 11.86 -28.69 -11.71
C SER A 325 12.21 -29.19 -10.29
N ALA A 326 12.89 -28.35 -9.51
CA ALA A 326 13.32 -28.67 -8.15
C ALA A 326 12.11 -28.92 -7.23
N TYR A 327 10.97 -28.29 -7.53
CA TYR A 327 9.72 -28.49 -6.78
C TYR A 327 9.26 -29.95 -6.72
N ALA A 328 9.52 -30.75 -7.77
CA ALA A 328 9.16 -32.17 -7.78
C ALA A 328 9.90 -33.00 -6.71
N GLN A 329 11.01 -32.48 -6.16
CA GLN A 329 11.79 -33.12 -5.10
C GLN A 329 11.27 -32.82 -3.69
N LEU A 330 10.31 -31.88 -3.55
CA LEU A 330 9.69 -31.49 -2.27
C LEU A 330 8.36 -32.22 -1.99
N LYS A 331 7.85 -33.02 -2.94
CA LYS A 331 6.67 -33.90 -2.75
C LYS A 331 7.09 -35.25 -2.21
#